data_AF-A0A1Z5R9X3-F1
#
_entry.id   AF-A0A1Z5R9X3-F1
#
_cell.length_a   1.000
_cell.length_b   1.000
_cell.length_c   1.000
_cell.angle_alpha   90.00
_cell.angle_beta   90.00
_cell.angle_gamma   90.00
#
_symmetry.space_group_name_H-M   'P 1'
#
loop_
_entity.id
_entity.type
_entity.pdbx_description
1 polymer ?
#
loop_
_entity_poly.entity_id
_entity_poly.type
_entity_poly.pdbx_seq_one_letter_code
_entity_poly.pdbx_strand_id
1 'polypeptide(L)'
;MMMMRRKGLSVAAAAAAQGAEPGGPAGPMRLNEYMVAVDRPLGVRFALGVDGRVFVHSLRKGGNAEKSRIIMVGDTLKKAGGDGEGLVTIKDLGDTESALRDKSGPCSLVLERPFAPFPIHQLHQNEDYHILFNKGRAAVASWNSAVLSTKLNGSSTGDGKSGFAVFSPRLLSSQGWALLSNEKGGLNQSSTNLANRISEIVGLYSDEDDANAEWAHGSFPLEEYIKALDRAKGELYYNHSLGMQYSKITEQIFVGSCIQTEKDVKMLSETMGITAVLNFQSESERINWGINSETINSSCRENNILMVNYPIREVDSVDLRKKLPFCVGLLLRLIRKNYRIYVTCTTGYDRSPACVISYLHWVQDTPLHIAHKFITGLHSCRPDRAAIVWATWDLIALVENGRHDGSPTHSVCFVWNSGREGEDVELVGDFTSNWKDKIRCNHKGGSRYEAEVRLRHGKYYYKFIVGGQWRHSTSLPTETDEHGNVNNVIRVGDIAWIRPAPSQLHIKDPTVVKVIERALTEDERFSLAFAARRMAFAICPIRLSPKQ
;
A
#
# COMPACT_ATOMS: atom_id res chain seq x y z
N MET A 1 -18.81 7.44 -8.61
CA MET A 1 -18.11 8.76 -8.78
C MET A 1 -16.69 8.62 -8.24
N MET A 2 -15.68 9.04 -9.00
CA MET A 2 -14.24 8.82 -8.73
C MET A 2 -13.86 8.94 -7.24
N MET A 3 -13.22 7.90 -6.69
CA MET A 3 -12.23 8.11 -5.61
C MET A 3 -11.12 8.97 -6.22
N MET A 4 -11.30 10.29 -6.17
CA MET A 4 -10.22 11.21 -6.39
C MET A 4 -9.13 10.85 -5.38
N ARG A 5 -8.00 10.40 -5.91
CA ARG A 5 -6.69 10.67 -5.31
C ARG A 5 -6.63 12.17 -5.04
N ARG A 6 -7.07 12.59 -3.86
CA ARG A 6 -6.83 13.94 -3.38
C ARG A 6 -5.36 14.00 -3.01
N LYS A 7 -4.60 14.75 -3.81
CA LYS A 7 -3.44 15.52 -3.35
C LYS A 7 -3.78 16.10 -1.98
N GLY A 8 -2.84 16.03 -1.04
CA GLY A 8 -2.99 16.44 0.35
C GLY A 8 -3.93 17.63 0.51
N LEU A 9 -5.14 17.36 0.98
CA LEU A 9 -5.89 18.32 1.74
C LEU A 9 -5.49 18.06 3.18
N SER A 10 -4.81 19.02 3.79
CA SER A 10 -4.82 19.21 5.22
C SER A 10 -6.27 19.27 5.67
N VAL A 11 -6.81 18.13 6.11
CA VAL A 11 -7.99 18.15 6.97
C VAL A 11 -7.47 18.78 8.24
N ALA A 12 -7.89 20.02 8.51
CA ALA A 12 -7.71 20.63 9.80
C ALA A 12 -8.41 19.73 10.82
N ALA A 13 -7.66 18.79 11.39
CA ALA A 13 -8.01 18.22 12.67
C ALA A 13 -8.01 19.42 13.61
N ALA A 14 -9.20 19.78 14.11
CA ALA A 14 -9.30 20.66 15.24
C ALA A 14 -8.59 19.96 16.39
N ALA A 15 -7.30 20.27 16.56
CA ALA A 15 -6.57 19.98 17.76
C ALA A 15 -7.31 20.75 18.88
N ALA A 16 -8.04 20.03 19.71
CA ALA A 16 -8.44 20.53 21.01
C ALA A 16 -7.16 20.69 21.83
N ALA A 17 -6.49 21.82 21.65
CA ALA A 17 -5.43 22.30 22.52
C ALA A 17 -6.09 22.87 23.77
N GLN A 18 -6.47 22.01 24.71
CA GLN A 18 -6.66 22.41 26.10
C GLN A 18 -6.12 21.29 27.01
N GLY A 19 -4.96 21.55 27.63
CA GLY A 19 -4.53 20.85 28.85
C GLY A 19 -3.38 19.84 28.77
N ALA A 20 -2.52 19.84 27.74
CA ALA A 20 -1.30 19.01 27.77
C ALA A 20 -0.09 19.82 28.26
N GLU A 21 0.48 19.43 29.40
CA GLU A 21 1.78 19.94 29.84
C GLU A 21 2.87 19.64 28.80
N PRO A 22 3.81 20.57 28.57
CA PRO A 22 4.83 20.41 27.53
C PRO A 22 5.95 19.50 28.05
N GLY A 23 5.88 18.19 27.78
CA GLY A 23 6.98 17.28 28.13
C GLY A 23 6.81 15.78 27.91
N GLY A 24 5.65 15.29 27.46
CA GLY A 24 5.45 13.86 27.22
C GLY A 24 5.95 13.40 25.83
N PRO A 25 6.59 12.22 25.69
CA PRO A 25 6.93 11.67 24.38
C PRO A 25 5.63 11.42 23.61
N ALA A 26 5.55 11.96 22.38
CA ALA A 26 4.44 11.68 21.48
C ALA A 26 4.38 10.17 21.24
N GLY A 27 3.32 9.52 21.72
CA GLY A 27 3.10 8.09 21.52
C GLY A 27 3.01 7.73 20.03
N PRO A 28 3.17 6.43 19.68
CA PRO A 28 3.13 5.98 18.30
C PRO A 28 1.82 6.39 17.62
N MET A 29 1.94 7.14 16.52
CA MET A 29 0.79 7.69 15.80
C MET A 29 0.05 6.55 15.08
N ARG A 30 -1.16 6.22 15.57
CA ARG A 30 -2.01 5.18 14.97
C ARG A 30 -2.87 5.79 13.87
N LEU A 31 -2.41 5.73 12.62
CA LEU A 31 -3.04 6.38 11.46
C LEU A 31 -4.49 5.95 11.18
N ASN A 32 -4.92 4.80 11.71
CA ASN A 32 -6.28 4.29 11.54
C ASN A 32 -7.21 4.63 12.71
N GLU A 33 -6.68 5.14 13.82
CA GLU A 33 -7.47 5.57 14.96
C GLU A 33 -7.85 7.04 14.81
N TYR A 34 -9.12 7.36 15.05
CA TYR A 34 -9.62 8.73 15.04
C TYR A 34 -10.64 8.93 16.14
N MET A 35 -10.77 10.18 16.60
CA MET A 35 -11.75 10.57 17.60
C MET A 35 -12.85 11.40 16.96
N VAL A 36 -14.10 11.14 17.37
CA VAL A 36 -15.27 11.91 16.93
C VAL A 36 -16.18 12.18 18.12
N ALA A 37 -16.62 13.42 18.27
CA ALA A 37 -17.65 13.79 19.21
C ALA A 37 -19.01 13.76 18.49
N VAL A 38 -19.97 13.01 19.05
CA VAL A 38 -21.33 12.89 18.50
C VAL A 38 -22.32 13.10 19.63
N ASP A 39 -23.32 13.94 19.39
CA ASP A 39 -24.40 14.17 20.35
C ASP A 39 -25.29 12.94 20.49
N ARG A 40 -25.67 12.64 21.74
CA ARG A 40 -26.65 11.61 22.04
C ARG A 40 -28.08 12.08 21.67
N PRO A 41 -28.93 11.20 21.13
CA PRO A 41 -28.63 9.81 20.77
C PRO A 41 -27.68 9.72 19.58
N LEU A 42 -26.67 8.88 19.70
CA LEU A 42 -25.61 8.66 18.72
C LEU A 42 -26.19 8.14 17.41
N GLY A 43 -27.18 7.25 17.50
CA GLY A 43 -27.72 6.54 16.34
C GLY A 43 -26.73 5.53 15.79
N VAL A 44 -25.99 4.85 16.68
CA VAL A 44 -25.02 3.80 16.34
C VAL A 44 -25.44 2.50 17.00
N ARG A 45 -25.45 1.41 16.23
CA ARG A 45 -25.58 0.06 16.75
C ARG A 45 -24.21 -0.61 16.69
N PHE A 46 -23.70 -0.99 17.84
CA PHE A 46 -22.45 -1.74 17.98
C PHE A 46 -22.73 -3.24 18.01
N ALA A 47 -21.81 -4.02 17.46
CA ALA A 47 -21.79 -5.48 17.53
C ALA A 47 -20.53 -5.96 18.25
N LEU A 48 -20.67 -7.02 19.04
CA LEU A 48 -19.54 -7.80 19.55
C LEU A 48 -19.31 -9.00 18.62
N GLY A 49 -18.10 -9.08 18.05
CA GLY A 49 -17.64 -10.27 17.33
C GLY A 49 -17.12 -11.35 18.27
N VAL A 50 -17.10 -12.61 17.82
CA VAL A 50 -16.46 -13.74 18.54
C VAL A 50 -14.95 -13.52 18.74
N ASP A 51 -14.33 -12.64 17.94
CA ASP A 51 -12.95 -12.18 18.13
C ASP A 51 -12.78 -11.21 19.31
N GLY A 52 -13.86 -10.89 20.03
CA GLY A 52 -13.89 -9.99 21.17
C GLY A 52 -13.88 -8.51 20.80
N ARG A 53 -14.02 -8.16 19.51
CA ARG A 53 -14.01 -6.75 19.06
C ARG A 53 -15.42 -6.18 19.07
N VAL A 54 -15.57 -4.97 19.59
CA VAL A 54 -16.80 -4.18 19.47
C VAL A 54 -16.67 -3.29 18.24
N PHE A 55 -17.54 -3.44 17.25
CA PHE A 55 -17.48 -2.69 16.00
C PHE A 55 -18.82 -2.09 15.62
N VAL A 56 -18.82 -1.05 14.79
CA VAL A 56 -20.02 -0.40 14.26
C VAL A 56 -20.72 -1.35 13.30
N HIS A 57 -21.90 -1.83 13.67
CA HIS A 57 -22.70 -2.76 12.86
C HIS A 57 -23.59 -2.01 11.86
N SER A 58 -24.32 -1.00 12.36
CA SER A 58 -25.27 -0.22 11.57
C SER A 58 -25.45 1.17 12.17
N LEU A 59 -25.89 2.12 11.34
CA LEU A 59 -26.16 3.51 11.69
C LEU A 59 -27.64 3.80 11.49
N ARG A 60 -28.26 4.56 12.39
CA ARG A 60 -29.66 4.95 12.25
C ARG A 60 -29.80 5.95 11.11
N LYS A 61 -30.78 5.71 10.23
CA LYS A 61 -31.08 6.61 9.11
C LYS A 61 -31.54 7.97 9.63
N GLY A 62 -30.87 9.04 9.22
CA GLY A 62 -31.08 10.40 9.73
C GLY A 62 -30.53 10.66 11.14
N GLY A 63 -29.84 9.69 11.75
CA GLY A 63 -29.22 9.82 13.08
C GLY A 63 -27.97 10.69 13.09
N ASN A 64 -27.50 11.06 14.29
CA ASN A 64 -26.37 11.98 14.46
C ASN A 64 -25.06 11.39 13.91
N ALA A 65 -24.80 10.10 14.14
CA ALA A 65 -23.63 9.42 13.60
C ALA A 65 -23.65 9.33 12.07
N GLU A 66 -24.78 9.05 11.44
CA GLU A 66 -24.89 9.03 9.97
C GLU A 66 -24.67 10.44 9.38
N LYS A 67 -25.28 11.46 9.99
CA LYS A 67 -25.11 12.87 9.60
C LYS A 67 -23.67 13.34 9.69
N SER A 68 -22.89 12.80 10.64
CA SER A 68 -21.46 13.13 10.79
C SER A 68 -20.65 12.75 9.54
N ARG A 69 -21.05 11.69 8.82
CA ARG A 69 -20.29 11.07 7.70
C ARG A 69 -18.84 10.67 8.06
N ILE A 70 -18.50 10.64 9.34
CA ILE A 70 -17.17 10.29 9.84
C ILE A 70 -17.13 8.82 10.26
N ILE A 71 -18.17 8.37 10.98
CA ILE A 71 -18.32 7.00 11.47
C ILE A 71 -18.78 6.09 10.33
N MET A 72 -18.09 4.97 10.13
CA MET A 72 -18.39 3.98 9.10
C MET A 72 -18.71 2.62 9.74
N VAL A 73 -19.53 1.83 9.04
CA VAL A 73 -19.76 0.43 9.40
C VAL A 73 -18.45 -0.35 9.28
N GLY A 74 -18.15 -1.14 10.31
CA GLY A 74 -16.90 -1.89 10.45
C GLY A 74 -15.83 -1.20 11.29
N ASP A 75 -15.98 0.09 11.62
CA ASP A 75 -15.03 0.77 12.51
C ASP A 75 -15.10 0.14 13.92
N THR A 76 -13.94 -0.16 14.52
CA THR A 76 -13.84 -0.80 15.84
C THR A 76 -13.83 0.24 16.95
N LEU A 77 -14.69 0.11 17.95
CA LEU A 77 -14.74 0.99 19.12
C LEU A 77 -13.61 0.64 20.10
N LYS A 78 -12.69 1.58 20.31
CA LYS A 78 -11.54 1.42 21.21
C LYS A 78 -11.77 2.10 22.56
N LYS A 79 -12.31 3.32 22.53
CA LYS A 79 -12.60 4.10 23.74
C LYS A 79 -13.87 4.91 23.58
N ALA A 80 -14.56 5.17 24.68
CA ALA A 80 -15.73 6.03 24.71
C ALA A 80 -15.80 6.80 26.04
N GLY A 81 -16.42 7.99 26.04
CA GLY A 81 -16.67 8.77 27.25
C GLY A 81 -17.62 9.95 26.99
N GLY A 82 -18.21 10.47 28.07
CA GLY A 82 -18.99 11.71 28.06
C GLY A 82 -18.10 12.95 27.99
N ASP A 83 -18.70 14.10 27.67
CA ASP A 83 -17.98 15.38 27.66
C ASP A 83 -17.52 15.75 29.08
N GLY A 84 -16.22 15.98 29.26
CA GLY A 84 -15.59 16.27 30.55
C GLY A 84 -15.19 15.05 31.40
N GLU A 85 -15.58 13.82 31.04
CA GLU A 85 -15.13 12.59 31.70
C GLU A 85 -13.97 11.91 30.95
N GLY A 86 -13.11 11.18 31.69
CA GLY A 86 -12.00 10.44 31.08
C GLY A 86 -12.50 9.32 30.13
N LEU A 87 -11.79 9.10 29.02
CA LEU A 87 -12.13 8.05 28.05
C LEU A 87 -11.92 6.65 28.62
N VAL A 88 -12.99 5.85 28.69
CA VAL A 88 -12.95 4.45 29.10
C VAL A 88 -12.51 3.58 27.93
N THR A 89 -11.58 2.65 28.17
CA THR A 89 -11.18 1.66 27.15
C THR A 89 -12.21 0.55 27.06
N ILE A 90 -12.69 0.28 25.86
CA ILE A 90 -13.74 -0.70 25.59
C ILE A 90 -13.11 -2.07 25.32
N LYS A 91 -13.43 -3.06 26.16
CA LYS A 91 -13.02 -4.47 25.97
C LYS A 91 -14.19 -5.38 25.66
N ASP A 92 -15.40 -5.01 26.09
CA ASP A 92 -16.62 -5.79 25.90
C ASP A 92 -17.87 -4.88 25.78
N LEU A 93 -19.04 -5.50 25.59
CA LEU A 93 -20.32 -4.78 25.54
C LEU A 93 -20.70 -4.17 26.90
N GLY A 94 -20.23 -4.71 28.02
CA GLY A 94 -20.47 -4.16 29.34
C GLY A 94 -19.76 -2.82 29.56
N ASP A 95 -18.52 -2.71 29.10
CA ASP A 95 -17.79 -1.44 29.06
C ASP A 95 -18.51 -0.45 28.13
N THR A 96 -18.99 -0.93 26.98
CA THR A 96 -19.73 -0.11 26.00
C THR A 96 -21.01 0.45 26.62
N GLU A 97 -21.83 -0.39 27.25
CA GLU A 97 -23.05 0.01 27.96
C GLU A 97 -22.77 0.96 29.12
N SER A 98 -21.62 0.82 29.79
CA SER A 98 -21.27 1.67 30.93
C SER A 98 -20.77 3.04 30.47
N ALA A 99 -19.92 3.08 29.44
CA ALA A 99 -19.41 4.32 28.84
C ALA A 99 -20.48 5.08 28.04
N LEU A 100 -21.52 4.39 27.59
CA LEU A 100 -22.63 4.96 26.82
C LEU A 100 -23.94 5.07 27.63
N ARG A 101 -23.84 5.05 28.97
CA ARG A 101 -25.00 5.06 29.89
C ARG A 101 -25.81 6.35 29.84
N ASP A 102 -25.14 7.48 29.63
CA ASP A 102 -25.80 8.78 29.62
C ASP A 102 -26.78 8.88 28.45
N LYS A 103 -27.90 9.55 28.68
CA LYS A 103 -28.99 9.66 27.67
C LYS A 103 -28.94 10.94 26.85
N SER A 104 -28.07 11.89 27.21
CA SER A 104 -28.01 13.22 26.59
C SER A 104 -26.60 13.80 26.65
N GLY A 105 -26.28 14.69 25.70
CA GLY A 105 -25.01 15.41 25.64
C GLY A 105 -24.01 14.82 24.63
N PRO A 106 -22.84 15.46 24.44
CA PRO A 106 -21.82 14.98 23.53
C PRO A 106 -21.12 13.73 24.09
N CYS A 107 -20.86 12.76 23.21
CA CYS A 107 -20.02 11.60 23.51
C CYS A 107 -18.81 11.56 22.59
N SER A 108 -17.63 11.44 23.18
CA SER A 108 -16.39 11.22 22.45
C SER A 108 -16.16 9.73 22.22
N LEU A 109 -16.05 9.34 20.95
CA LEU A 109 -15.74 7.98 20.51
C LEU A 109 -14.36 7.94 19.87
N VAL A 110 -13.52 7.02 20.30
CA VAL A 110 -12.26 6.66 19.62
C VAL A 110 -12.48 5.38 18.84
N LEU A 111 -12.46 5.51 17.52
CA LEU A 111 -12.74 4.45 16.56
C LEU A 111 -11.49 4.10 15.76
N GLU A 112 -11.31 2.83 15.43
CA GLU A 112 -10.24 2.31 14.60
C GLU A 112 -10.81 1.79 13.27
N ARG A 113 -10.39 2.38 12.16
CA ARG A 113 -10.80 1.96 10.82
C ARG A 113 -10.11 0.66 10.40
N PRO A 114 -10.85 -0.35 9.89
CA PRO A 114 -10.24 -1.57 9.39
C PRO A 114 -9.29 -1.29 8.22
N PHE A 115 -8.19 -2.04 8.15
CA PHE A 115 -7.18 -1.92 7.10
C PHE A 115 -7.70 -2.34 5.72
N ALA A 116 -8.69 -3.23 5.68
CA ALA A 116 -9.36 -3.67 4.46
C ALA A 116 -10.81 -3.17 4.46
N PRO A 117 -11.39 -2.92 3.27
CA PRO A 117 -12.80 -2.58 3.14
C PRO A 117 -13.72 -3.59 3.85
N PHE A 118 -14.57 -3.10 4.74
CA PHE A 118 -15.45 -3.97 5.53
C PHE A 118 -16.58 -4.57 4.66
N PRO A 119 -16.82 -5.89 4.67
CA PRO A 119 -17.75 -6.52 3.72
C PRO A 119 -19.24 -6.34 4.12
N ILE A 120 -19.74 -5.10 4.10
CA ILE A 120 -21.10 -4.70 4.52
C ILE A 120 -22.23 -5.54 3.89
N HIS A 121 -22.05 -6.01 2.66
CA HIS A 121 -23.02 -6.86 1.97
C HIS A 121 -23.31 -8.18 2.72
N GLN A 122 -22.36 -8.68 3.51
CA GLN A 122 -22.56 -9.89 4.32
C GLN A 122 -23.45 -9.66 5.54
N LEU A 123 -23.55 -8.41 6.03
CA LEU A 123 -24.52 -8.06 7.08
C LEU A 123 -25.96 -8.11 6.57
N HIS A 124 -26.19 -7.75 5.30
CA HIS A 124 -27.53 -7.78 4.68
C HIS A 124 -28.00 -9.18 4.31
N GLN A 125 -27.08 -10.07 3.94
CA GLN A 125 -27.41 -11.44 3.54
C GLN A 125 -27.77 -12.35 4.73
N ASN A 126 -27.48 -11.92 5.96
CA ASN A 126 -27.62 -12.71 7.17
C ASN A 126 -28.38 -11.92 8.23
N GLU A 127 -29.67 -11.64 8.01
CA GLU A 127 -30.55 -11.05 9.04
C GLU A 127 -30.68 -11.94 10.31
N ASP A 128 -30.24 -13.21 10.24
CA ASP A 128 -30.34 -14.22 11.29
C ASP A 128 -29.18 -14.26 12.31
N TYR A 129 -28.23 -13.31 12.30
CA TYR A 129 -27.10 -13.34 13.26
C TYR A 129 -27.52 -13.29 14.73
N HIS A 130 -28.70 -12.73 15.03
CA HIS A 130 -29.24 -12.69 16.39
C HIS A 130 -29.59 -14.07 16.96
N ILE A 131 -29.71 -15.11 16.12
CA ILE A 131 -30.30 -16.40 16.49
C ILE A 131 -29.26 -17.55 16.49
N LEU A 132 -28.02 -17.33 16.05
CA LEU A 132 -27.12 -18.46 15.73
C LEU A 132 -26.20 -18.97 16.84
N PHE A 133 -25.82 -18.19 17.84
CA PHE A 133 -24.78 -18.68 18.77
C PHE A 133 -25.26 -19.79 19.71
N ASN A 134 -26.54 -19.81 20.09
CA ASN A 134 -27.09 -20.83 20.99
C ASN A 134 -27.51 -22.13 20.27
N LYS A 135 -27.19 -22.32 18.98
CA LYS A 135 -27.40 -23.59 18.24
C LYS A 135 -26.43 -24.70 18.71
N GLY A 136 -26.57 -25.13 19.96
CA GLY A 136 -25.92 -26.32 20.51
C GLY A 136 -24.64 -26.09 21.33
N ARG A 137 -24.27 -24.86 21.68
CA ARG A 137 -23.15 -24.60 22.59
C ARG A 137 -23.64 -24.59 24.05
N ALA A 138 -22.96 -25.32 24.94
CA ALA A 138 -23.32 -25.50 26.34
C ALA A 138 -22.89 -24.33 27.22
N ALA A 139 -23.49 -24.22 28.43
CA ALA A 139 -23.12 -23.21 29.41
C ALA A 139 -21.65 -23.34 29.83
N VAL A 140 -20.95 -22.21 30.02
CA VAL A 140 -19.57 -22.19 30.47
C VAL A 140 -19.54 -22.13 31.99
N ALA A 141 -19.00 -23.17 32.62
CA ALA A 141 -18.70 -23.18 34.05
C ALA A 141 -17.21 -22.91 34.27
N SER A 142 -16.88 -21.89 35.06
CA SER A 142 -15.49 -21.55 35.39
C SER A 142 -15.39 -20.98 36.80
N TRP A 143 -14.22 -21.17 37.41
CA TRP A 143 -13.85 -20.56 38.70
C TRP A 143 -12.88 -19.39 38.52
N ASN A 144 -12.58 -19.01 37.28
CA ASN A 144 -11.69 -17.91 36.96
C ASN A 144 -12.48 -16.66 36.57
N SER A 145 -12.64 -15.70 37.48
CA SER A 145 -13.39 -14.46 37.24
C SER A 145 -12.84 -13.63 36.09
N ALA A 146 -11.56 -13.76 35.70
CA ALA A 146 -10.98 -13.02 34.57
C ALA A 146 -11.70 -13.28 33.22
N VAL A 147 -12.46 -14.38 33.13
CA VAL A 147 -13.23 -14.80 31.96
C VAL A 147 -14.58 -14.06 31.84
N LEU A 148 -15.06 -13.41 32.90
CA LEU A 148 -16.31 -12.66 32.91
C LEU A 148 -16.14 -11.22 32.42
N SER A 149 -17.21 -10.67 31.84
CA SER A 149 -17.30 -9.26 31.49
C SER A 149 -17.11 -8.38 32.72
N THR A 150 -16.62 -7.16 32.50
CA THR A 150 -16.28 -6.22 33.58
C THR A 150 -17.46 -5.92 34.50
N LYS A 151 -18.69 -5.91 33.96
CA LYS A 151 -19.94 -5.74 34.75
C LYS A 151 -20.17 -6.82 35.81
N LEU A 152 -19.70 -8.04 35.57
CA LEU A 152 -19.93 -9.18 36.47
C LEU A 152 -18.75 -9.45 37.42
N ASN A 153 -17.58 -8.88 37.15
CA ASN A 153 -16.41 -9.02 38.01
C ASN A 153 -16.56 -8.33 39.38
N GLY A 154 -17.61 -7.54 39.58
CA GLY A 154 -17.82 -6.75 40.80
C GLY A 154 -18.58 -7.44 41.94
N SER A 155 -19.08 -8.68 41.79
CA SER A 155 -19.93 -9.27 42.85
C SER A 155 -19.15 -10.05 43.92
N SER A 156 -19.12 -9.44 45.10
CA SER A 156 -18.86 -9.96 46.46
C SER A 156 -17.40 -9.97 46.97
N THR A 157 -17.19 -9.13 47.99
CA THR A 157 -16.18 -9.27 49.05
C THR A 157 -16.51 -10.53 49.87
N GLY A 158 -16.12 -11.69 49.36
CA GLY A 158 -16.30 -12.99 50.02
C GLY A 158 -15.09 -13.88 49.81
N ASP A 159 -14.76 -14.67 50.83
CA ASP A 159 -13.54 -15.48 50.94
C ASP A 159 -13.36 -16.37 49.70
N GLY A 160 -12.30 -16.08 48.94
CA GLY A 160 -12.25 -16.34 47.50
C GLY A 160 -12.37 -17.80 47.10
N LYS A 161 -13.39 -18.10 46.27
CA LYS A 161 -13.45 -19.06 45.13
C LYS A 161 -14.90 -19.32 44.70
N SER A 162 -15.64 -18.27 44.37
CA SER A 162 -16.99 -18.42 43.80
C SER A 162 -16.90 -18.93 42.35
N GLY A 163 -17.38 -20.14 42.08
CA GLY A 163 -17.57 -20.63 40.72
C GLY A 163 -18.81 -20.00 40.08
N PHE A 164 -18.75 -19.72 38.79
CA PHE A 164 -19.88 -19.17 38.03
C PHE A 164 -20.21 -20.06 36.83
N ALA A 165 -21.50 -20.12 36.50
CA ALA A 165 -22.00 -20.77 35.29
C ALA A 165 -22.72 -19.71 34.44
N VAL A 166 -22.24 -19.50 33.22
CA VAL A 166 -22.78 -18.50 32.29
C VAL A 166 -23.43 -19.18 31.11
N PHE A 167 -24.72 -18.90 30.91
CA PHE A 167 -25.50 -19.37 29.76
C PHE A 167 -25.48 -18.39 28.58
N SER A 168 -25.09 -17.14 28.81
CA SER A 168 -25.03 -16.09 27.79
C SER A 168 -23.58 -15.71 27.48
N PRO A 169 -23.06 -16.07 26.29
CA PRO A 169 -21.70 -15.72 25.88
C PRO A 169 -21.42 -14.21 25.91
N ARG A 170 -22.44 -13.36 25.76
CA ARG A 170 -22.34 -11.89 25.85
C ARG A 170 -21.74 -11.38 27.16
N LEU A 171 -21.72 -12.23 28.18
CA LEU A 171 -21.21 -11.94 29.51
C LEU A 171 -19.75 -12.39 29.71
N LEU A 172 -19.05 -12.79 28.64
CA LEU A 172 -17.65 -13.18 28.67
C LEU A 172 -16.74 -12.03 28.22
N SER A 173 -15.57 -11.93 28.87
CA SER A 173 -14.48 -11.05 28.43
C SER A 173 -13.80 -11.60 27.17
N SER A 174 -13.00 -10.77 26.49
CA SER A 174 -12.19 -11.19 25.33
C SER A 174 -11.26 -12.39 25.63
N GLN A 175 -10.78 -12.53 26.86
CA GLN A 175 -10.01 -13.71 27.29
C GLN A 175 -10.89 -14.96 27.37
N GLY A 176 -12.12 -14.83 27.86
CA GLY A 176 -13.11 -15.90 27.81
C GLY A 176 -13.42 -16.36 26.39
N TRP A 177 -13.52 -15.41 25.47
CA TRP A 177 -13.70 -15.68 24.05
C TRP A 177 -12.52 -16.42 23.41
N ALA A 178 -11.29 -16.02 23.73
CA ALA A 178 -10.09 -16.71 23.28
C ALA A 178 -10.04 -18.17 23.75
N LEU A 179 -10.51 -18.45 24.97
CA LEU A 179 -10.59 -19.82 25.49
C LEU A 179 -11.64 -20.66 24.75
N LEU A 180 -12.84 -20.13 24.52
CA LEU A 180 -13.91 -20.84 23.80
C LEU A 180 -13.62 -21.06 22.32
N SER A 181 -12.87 -20.16 21.70
CA SER A 181 -12.51 -20.27 20.28
C SER A 181 -11.34 -21.23 20.03
N ASN A 182 -10.44 -21.41 21.02
CA ASN A 182 -9.29 -22.30 20.93
C ASN A 182 -9.64 -23.80 20.97
N GLU A 183 -10.84 -24.21 21.39
CA GLU A 183 -11.23 -25.63 21.38
C GLU A 183 -11.57 -26.16 19.97
N LYS A 184 -11.70 -25.29 18.95
CA LYS A 184 -11.76 -25.73 17.55
C LYS A 184 -10.36 -25.88 16.97
N GLY A 185 -9.77 -27.05 17.18
CA GLY A 185 -8.64 -27.50 16.39
C GLY A 185 -8.91 -27.43 14.88
N GLY A 186 -7.95 -26.86 14.14
CA GLY A 186 -7.55 -27.41 12.84
C GLY A 186 -8.49 -27.27 11.64
N LEU A 187 -9.42 -26.31 11.57
CA LEU A 187 -10.07 -25.98 10.29
C LEU A 187 -9.20 -25.00 9.49
N ASN A 188 -8.26 -25.56 8.72
CA ASN A 188 -7.64 -25.03 7.50
C ASN A 188 -7.63 -23.50 7.35
N GLN A 189 -6.64 -22.85 7.97
CA GLN A 189 -6.24 -21.47 7.65
C GLN A 189 -5.41 -21.41 6.35
N SER A 190 -5.76 -22.20 5.33
CA SER A 190 -5.13 -22.15 4.00
C SER A 190 -5.88 -21.28 2.99
N SER A 191 -6.76 -20.38 3.47
CA SER A 191 -7.38 -19.36 2.62
C SER A 191 -6.78 -17.99 2.93
N THR A 192 -6.11 -17.43 1.94
CA THR A 192 -5.54 -16.07 1.93
C THR A 192 -6.60 -14.95 1.98
N ASN A 193 -7.90 -15.30 2.04
CA ASN A 193 -9.02 -14.35 2.02
C ASN A 193 -9.83 -14.32 3.34
N LEU A 194 -9.17 -14.46 4.49
CA LEU A 194 -9.83 -14.25 5.79
C LEU A 194 -10.28 -12.79 5.99
N ALA A 195 -9.62 -11.83 5.32
CA ALA A 195 -9.91 -10.40 5.42
C ALA A 195 -11.34 -9.99 4.99
N ASN A 196 -12.05 -10.89 4.30
CA ASN A 196 -13.37 -10.63 3.74
C ASN A 196 -14.51 -11.34 4.47
N ARG A 197 -14.30 -11.95 5.64
CA ARG A 197 -15.40 -12.55 6.43
C ARG A 197 -15.66 -11.74 7.69
N ILE A 198 -16.94 -11.43 7.94
CA ILE A 198 -17.37 -10.84 9.20
C ILE A 198 -17.30 -11.90 10.30
N SER A 199 -16.69 -11.56 11.44
CA SER A 199 -16.72 -12.37 12.65
C SER A 199 -18.17 -12.67 13.06
N GLU A 200 -18.47 -13.91 13.48
CA GLU A 200 -19.81 -14.24 14.01
C GLU A 200 -20.21 -13.24 15.09
N ILE A 201 -21.43 -12.71 15.01
CA ILE A 201 -21.92 -11.69 15.94
C ILE A 201 -22.50 -12.39 17.17
N VAL A 202 -22.04 -11.95 18.34
CA VAL A 202 -22.44 -12.46 19.65
C VAL A 202 -23.60 -11.67 20.23
N GLY A 203 -23.55 -10.34 20.09
CA GLY A 203 -24.53 -9.44 20.67
C GLY A 203 -24.47 -8.07 20.03
N LEU A 204 -25.59 -7.36 20.09
CA LEU A 204 -25.72 -5.98 19.65
C LEU A 204 -26.05 -5.09 20.84
N TYR A 205 -25.57 -3.86 20.78
CA TYR A 205 -25.91 -2.78 21.70
C TYR A 205 -26.22 -1.51 20.89
N SER A 206 -27.26 -0.78 21.26
CA SER A 206 -27.54 0.58 20.79
C SER A 206 -27.89 1.46 21.98
N ASP A 207 -27.61 2.75 21.86
CA ASP A 207 -27.95 3.74 22.88
C ASP A 207 -29.44 4.15 22.85
N GLU A 208 -30.15 3.70 21.81
CA GLU A 208 -31.60 3.82 21.65
C GLU A 208 -32.27 2.45 21.60
N ASP A 209 -33.38 2.30 22.34
CA ASP A 209 -34.28 1.14 22.32
C ASP A 209 -35.55 1.45 21.50
N ASP A 210 -35.40 1.98 20.29
CA ASP A 210 -36.52 2.23 19.38
C ASP A 210 -36.69 1.05 18.42
N ALA A 211 -37.75 0.25 18.64
CA ALA A 211 -38.10 -0.90 17.82
C ALA A 211 -38.47 -0.53 16.37
N ASN A 212 -38.85 0.74 16.11
CA ASN A 212 -39.22 1.25 14.80
C ASN A 212 -38.08 1.99 14.09
N ALA A 213 -36.86 2.01 14.66
CA ALA A 213 -35.74 2.68 14.03
C ALA A 213 -35.29 1.97 12.75
N GLU A 214 -35.26 2.70 11.62
CA GLU A 214 -34.63 2.25 10.39
C GLU A 214 -33.10 2.29 10.52
N TRP A 215 -32.47 1.11 10.46
CA TRP A 215 -31.02 0.97 10.48
C TRP A 215 -30.49 0.80 9.06
N ALA A 216 -29.47 1.59 8.72
CA ALA A 216 -28.77 1.57 7.46
C ALA A 216 -27.28 1.26 7.68
N HIS A 217 -26.56 1.02 6.59
CA HIS A 217 -25.11 0.79 6.65
C HIS A 217 -24.29 1.95 6.08
N GLY A 218 -24.87 3.16 6.13
CA GLY A 218 -24.31 4.41 5.61
C GLY A 218 -25.13 5.00 4.47
N SER A 219 -24.77 6.22 4.07
CA SER A 219 -25.50 7.02 3.07
C SER A 219 -25.08 6.73 1.62
N PHE A 220 -24.51 5.56 1.35
CA PHE A 220 -24.06 5.16 0.00
C PHE A 220 -24.90 4.01 -0.58
N PRO A 221 -25.14 3.99 -1.91
CA PRO A 221 -25.82 2.87 -2.55
C PRO A 221 -25.05 1.56 -2.37
N LEU A 222 -25.70 0.54 -1.78
CA LEU A 222 -25.09 -0.76 -1.50
C LEU A 222 -24.50 -1.41 -2.77
N GLU A 223 -25.16 -1.26 -3.92
CA GLU A 223 -24.68 -1.76 -5.20
C GLU A 223 -23.36 -1.11 -5.64
N GLU A 224 -23.19 0.19 -5.43
CA GLU A 224 -21.94 0.89 -5.75
C GLU A 224 -20.81 0.41 -4.83
N TYR A 225 -21.13 0.16 -3.55
CA TYR A 225 -20.21 -0.39 -2.57
C TYR A 225 -19.76 -1.82 -2.92
N ILE A 226 -20.69 -2.71 -3.30
CA ILE A 226 -20.37 -4.07 -3.74
C ILE A 226 -19.49 -4.02 -4.99
N LYS A 227 -19.82 -3.18 -5.97
CA LYS A 227 -18.98 -2.97 -7.15
C LYS A 227 -17.61 -2.42 -6.77
N ALA A 228 -17.50 -1.58 -5.74
CA ALA A 228 -16.22 -1.08 -5.23
C ALA A 228 -15.39 -2.18 -4.55
N LEU A 229 -16.03 -3.04 -3.74
CA LEU A 229 -15.38 -4.21 -3.17
C LEU A 229 -14.88 -5.18 -4.25
N ASP A 230 -15.67 -5.39 -5.31
CA ASP A 230 -15.26 -6.25 -6.42
C ASP A 230 -14.10 -5.63 -7.22
N ARG A 231 -14.10 -4.30 -7.44
CA ARG A 231 -12.95 -3.59 -8.01
C ARG A 231 -11.70 -3.66 -7.12
N ALA A 232 -11.87 -3.65 -5.80
CA ALA A 232 -10.80 -3.77 -4.83
C ALA A 232 -10.35 -5.23 -4.63
N LYS A 233 -11.07 -6.21 -5.19
CA LYS A 233 -10.78 -7.64 -5.03
C LYS A 233 -9.38 -7.95 -5.57
N GLY A 234 -8.48 -8.27 -4.63
CA GLY A 234 -7.07 -8.55 -4.90
C GLY A 234 -6.11 -7.42 -4.54
N GLU A 235 -6.58 -6.23 -4.14
CA GLU A 235 -5.72 -5.26 -3.48
C GLU A 235 -5.02 -5.89 -2.27
N LEU A 236 -3.74 -5.55 -2.10
CA LEU A 236 -2.91 -6.07 -1.04
C LEU A 236 -2.90 -5.06 0.11
N TYR A 237 -3.33 -5.49 1.29
CA TYR A 237 -3.34 -4.67 2.49
C TYR A 237 -2.25 -5.13 3.44
N TYR A 238 -1.35 -4.20 3.76
CA TYR A 238 -0.30 -4.48 4.72
C TYR A 238 -0.83 -4.32 6.14
N ASN A 239 -0.69 -5.37 6.95
CA ASN A 239 -1.03 -5.34 8.36
C ASN A 239 0.23 -5.54 9.21
N HIS A 240 0.77 -4.43 9.71
CA HIS A 240 1.99 -4.42 10.51
C HIS A 240 1.91 -5.28 11.78
N SER A 241 0.70 -5.41 12.37
CA SER A 241 0.50 -6.18 13.61
C SER A 241 0.68 -7.70 13.46
N LEU A 242 0.65 -8.22 12.23
CA LEU A 242 0.91 -9.64 11.95
C LEU A 242 2.40 -10.00 12.01
N GLY A 243 3.27 -9.01 12.27
CA GLY A 243 4.72 -9.21 12.29
C GLY A 243 5.32 -9.28 10.89
N MET A 244 6.59 -9.66 10.83
CA MET A 244 7.33 -9.77 9.58
C MET A 244 6.84 -10.97 8.75
N GLN A 245 6.45 -10.71 7.51
CA GLN A 245 6.03 -11.72 6.54
C GLN A 245 7.08 -11.87 5.44
N TYR A 246 7.41 -13.10 5.06
CA TYR A 246 8.43 -13.36 4.04
C TYR A 246 8.12 -14.63 3.24
N SER A 247 8.80 -14.76 2.10
CA SER A 247 8.77 -15.94 1.26
C SER A 247 10.17 -16.28 0.76
N LYS A 248 10.51 -17.57 0.79
CA LYS A 248 11.73 -18.09 0.20
C LYS A 248 11.54 -18.16 -1.32
N ILE A 249 12.35 -17.44 -2.08
CA ILE A 249 12.29 -17.42 -3.54
C ILE A 249 13.26 -18.45 -4.13
N THR A 250 14.49 -18.47 -3.62
CA THR A 250 15.51 -19.47 -3.94
C THR A 250 16.25 -19.87 -2.67
N GLU A 251 17.25 -20.75 -2.75
CA GLU A 251 18.09 -21.07 -1.59
C GLU A 251 18.81 -19.83 -1.02
N GLN A 252 19.18 -18.88 -1.89
CA GLN A 252 19.92 -17.67 -1.54
C GLN A 252 19.06 -16.41 -1.39
N ILE A 253 17.84 -16.37 -1.93
CA ILE A 253 17.04 -15.13 -1.99
C ILE A 253 15.71 -15.31 -1.26
N PHE A 254 15.45 -14.37 -0.34
CA PHE A 254 14.20 -14.23 0.39
C PHE A 254 13.63 -12.83 0.15
N VAL A 255 12.31 -12.71 0.11
CA VAL A 255 11.60 -11.44 -0.07
C VAL A 255 10.55 -11.30 1.01
N GLY A 256 10.39 -10.11 1.58
CA GLY A 256 9.34 -9.87 2.56
C GLY A 256 9.17 -8.42 3.01
N SER A 257 8.37 -8.27 4.05
CA SER A 257 8.06 -7.02 4.75
C SER A 257 9.18 -6.63 5.72
N CYS A 258 9.09 -5.42 6.25
CA CYS A 258 10.12 -4.89 7.13
C CYS A 258 10.35 -5.74 8.39
N ILE A 259 11.62 -5.79 8.81
CA ILE A 259 12.05 -6.28 10.12
C ILE A 259 11.52 -5.30 11.18
N GLN A 260 10.80 -5.79 12.18
CA GLN A 260 10.14 -4.93 13.17
C GLN A 260 10.87 -4.95 14.51
N THR A 261 11.41 -6.11 14.91
CA THR A 261 12.01 -6.35 16.22
C THR A 261 13.31 -7.15 16.14
N GLU A 262 14.10 -7.18 17.22
CA GLU A 262 15.30 -8.02 17.34
C GLU A 262 14.98 -9.52 17.21
N LYS A 263 13.77 -9.93 17.60
CA LYS A 263 13.32 -11.32 17.45
C LYS A 263 13.26 -11.72 15.97
N ASP A 264 12.86 -10.79 15.11
CA ASP A 264 12.85 -11.02 13.67
C ASP A 264 14.28 -11.21 13.14
N VAL A 265 15.23 -10.42 13.62
CA VAL A 265 16.66 -10.54 13.25
C VAL A 265 17.22 -11.90 13.66
N LYS A 266 16.96 -12.35 14.89
CA LYS A 266 17.36 -13.67 15.37
C LYS A 266 16.74 -14.79 14.54
N MET A 267 15.45 -14.70 14.22
CA MET A 267 14.78 -15.68 13.36
C MET A 267 15.39 -15.73 11.95
N LEU A 268 15.72 -14.56 11.36
CA LEU A 268 16.40 -14.51 10.06
C LEU A 268 17.78 -15.17 10.12
N SER A 269 18.56 -14.92 11.17
CA SER A 269 19.89 -15.50 11.33
C SER A 269 19.85 -17.01 11.63
N GLU A 270 19.20 -17.40 12.72
CA GLU A 270 19.27 -18.75 13.29
C GLU A 270 18.39 -19.74 12.52
N THR A 271 17.15 -19.35 12.21
CA THR A 271 16.19 -20.26 11.56
C THR A 271 16.33 -20.24 10.04
N MET A 272 16.50 -19.05 9.46
CA MET A 272 16.53 -18.86 8.01
C MET A 272 17.96 -18.77 7.45
N GLY A 273 19.01 -18.78 8.28
CA GLY A 273 20.41 -18.73 7.83
C GLY A 273 20.75 -17.50 7.00
N ILE A 274 20.05 -16.39 7.18
CA ILE A 274 20.27 -15.14 6.45
C ILE A 274 21.59 -14.52 6.94
N THR A 275 22.38 -14.06 5.99
CA THR A 275 23.73 -13.49 6.23
C THR A 275 23.86 -12.07 5.68
N ALA A 276 22.89 -11.61 4.89
CA ALA A 276 22.78 -10.22 4.46
C ALA A 276 21.32 -9.77 4.31
N VAL A 277 21.05 -8.50 4.60
CA VAL A 277 19.74 -7.87 4.37
C VAL A 277 19.93 -6.71 3.41
N LEU A 278 19.13 -6.66 2.35
CA LEU A 278 19.04 -5.53 1.44
C LEU A 278 17.73 -4.79 1.71
N ASN A 279 17.82 -3.64 2.39
CA ASN A 279 16.68 -2.87 2.86
C ASN A 279 16.43 -1.63 2.00
N PHE A 280 15.23 -1.53 1.43
CA PHE A 280 14.80 -0.40 0.60
C PHE A 280 13.95 0.64 1.34
N GLN A 281 13.76 0.50 2.65
CA GLN A 281 13.03 1.49 3.45
C GLN A 281 13.87 2.75 3.69
N SER A 282 13.22 3.92 3.62
CA SER A 282 13.78 5.16 4.14
C SER A 282 13.76 5.20 5.68
N GLU A 283 14.52 6.13 6.25
CA GLU A 283 14.48 6.39 7.69
C GLU A 283 13.09 6.88 8.14
N SER A 284 12.46 7.74 7.34
CA SER A 284 11.11 8.25 7.65
C SER A 284 10.07 7.13 7.69
N GLU A 285 10.16 6.13 6.80
CA GLU A 285 9.28 4.97 6.86
C GLU A 285 9.47 4.17 8.15
N ARG A 286 10.71 3.91 8.56
CA ARG A 286 10.99 3.17 9.81
C ARG A 286 10.42 3.89 11.03
N ILE A 287 10.65 5.20 11.13
CA ILE A 287 10.12 6.03 12.22
C ILE A 287 8.58 6.00 12.24
N ASN A 288 7.94 6.13 11.07
CA ASN A 288 6.48 6.12 10.97
C ASN A 288 5.86 4.78 11.43
N TRP A 289 6.56 3.66 11.23
CA TRP A 289 6.13 2.35 11.69
C TRP A 289 6.65 2.00 13.10
N GLY A 290 7.29 2.93 13.80
CA GLY A 290 7.81 2.70 15.15
C GLY A 290 8.97 1.70 15.22
N ILE A 291 9.68 1.50 14.11
CA ILE A 291 10.82 0.57 14.03
C ILE A 291 12.07 1.27 14.53
N ASN A 292 12.71 0.72 15.56
CA ASN A 292 13.97 1.25 16.08
C ASN A 292 15.15 0.77 15.22
N SER A 293 15.58 1.63 14.28
CA SER A 293 16.70 1.37 13.37
C SER A 293 18.00 1.00 14.09
N GLU A 294 18.30 1.64 15.23
CA GLU A 294 19.56 1.41 15.97
C GLU A 294 19.58 0.01 16.57
N THR A 295 18.49 -0.36 17.25
CA THR A 295 18.29 -1.68 17.84
C THR A 295 18.38 -2.79 16.79
N ILE A 296 17.69 -2.64 15.65
CA ILE A 296 17.76 -3.62 14.54
C ILE A 296 19.17 -3.72 13.98
N ASN A 297 19.86 -2.60 13.76
CA ASN A 297 21.22 -2.60 13.22
C ASN A 297 22.22 -3.24 14.18
N SER A 298 22.12 -2.97 15.49
CA SER A 298 22.97 -3.60 16.51
C SER A 298 22.73 -5.10 16.56
N SER A 299 21.45 -5.53 16.58
CA SER A 299 21.09 -6.95 16.54
C SER A 299 21.60 -7.63 15.27
N CYS A 300 21.57 -6.97 14.11
CA CYS A 300 22.13 -7.52 12.88
C CYS A 300 23.65 -7.73 12.99
N ARG A 301 24.38 -6.80 13.61
CA ARG A 301 25.83 -6.95 13.83
C ARG A 301 26.15 -8.12 14.75
N GLU A 302 25.42 -8.25 15.85
CA GLU A 302 25.57 -9.37 16.81
C GLU A 302 25.30 -10.73 16.16
N ASN A 303 24.35 -10.77 15.21
CA ASN A 303 23.97 -11.97 14.47
C ASN A 303 24.75 -12.18 13.17
N ASN A 304 25.83 -11.42 12.93
CA ASN A 304 26.65 -11.49 11.70
C ASN A 304 25.87 -11.27 10.39
N ILE A 305 24.80 -10.49 10.44
CA ILE A 305 24.02 -10.09 9.27
C ILE A 305 24.55 -8.76 8.72
N LEU A 306 24.97 -8.78 7.44
CA LEU A 306 25.33 -7.56 6.72
C LEU A 306 24.08 -6.78 6.33
N MET A 307 23.78 -5.68 7.02
CA MET A 307 22.68 -4.78 6.68
C MET A 307 23.10 -3.74 5.63
N VAL A 308 22.48 -3.76 4.45
CA VAL A 308 22.66 -2.79 3.36
C VAL A 308 21.39 -1.98 3.18
N ASN A 309 21.44 -0.70 3.55
CA ASN A 309 20.33 0.24 3.37
C ASN A 309 20.49 1.02 2.06
N TYR A 310 19.52 0.89 1.16
CA TYR A 310 19.45 1.67 -0.07
C TYR A 310 18.00 2.13 -0.34
N PRO A 311 17.57 3.24 0.28
CA PRO A 311 16.17 3.64 0.28
C PRO A 311 15.61 3.89 -1.13
N ILE A 312 14.43 3.33 -1.41
CA ILE A 312 13.61 3.61 -2.59
C ILE A 312 12.29 4.18 -2.10
N ARG A 313 11.87 5.34 -2.64
CA ARG A 313 10.63 6.02 -2.23
C ARG A 313 9.41 5.13 -2.48
N GLU A 314 8.52 5.08 -1.51
CA GLU A 314 7.29 4.30 -1.59
C GLU A 314 6.30 4.94 -2.58
N VAL A 315 5.65 4.11 -3.41
CA VAL A 315 4.69 4.53 -4.45
C VAL A 315 5.28 5.53 -5.47
N ASP A 316 6.60 5.51 -5.69
CA ASP A 316 7.28 6.35 -6.68
C ASP A 316 7.95 5.48 -7.76
N SER A 317 7.18 5.21 -8.83
CA SER A 317 7.63 4.45 -10.00
C SER A 317 8.91 5.01 -10.64
N VAL A 318 9.10 6.32 -10.57
CA VAL A 318 10.25 6.99 -11.20
C VAL A 318 11.49 6.79 -10.35
N ASP A 319 11.40 6.93 -9.03
CA ASP A 319 12.51 6.63 -8.12
C ASP A 319 12.88 5.15 -8.17
N LEU A 320 11.87 4.26 -8.20
CA LEU A 320 12.08 2.82 -8.36
C LEU A 320 12.83 2.50 -9.66
N ARG A 321 12.33 2.96 -10.81
CA ARG A 321 12.97 2.80 -12.13
C ARG A 321 14.45 3.20 -12.10
N LYS A 322 14.75 4.39 -11.55
CA LYS A 322 16.12 4.93 -11.52
C LYS A 322 17.07 4.13 -10.63
N LYS A 323 16.56 3.54 -9.56
CA LYS A 323 17.36 2.84 -8.55
C LYS A 323 17.50 1.34 -8.80
N LEU A 324 16.57 0.72 -9.52
CA LEU A 324 16.59 -0.72 -9.81
C LEU A 324 17.93 -1.22 -10.38
N PRO A 325 18.56 -0.55 -11.39
CA PRO A 325 19.87 -0.96 -11.92
C PRO A 325 20.94 -1.15 -10.83
N PHE A 326 21.03 -0.22 -9.89
CA PHE A 326 21.98 -0.27 -8.80
C PHE A 326 21.63 -1.36 -7.78
N CYS A 327 20.34 -1.49 -7.42
CA CYS A 327 19.85 -2.52 -6.50
C CYS A 327 20.13 -3.94 -7.01
N VAL A 328 19.89 -4.20 -8.30
CA VAL A 328 20.20 -5.49 -8.92
C VAL A 328 21.70 -5.74 -8.95
N GLY A 329 22.51 -4.70 -9.20
CA GLY A 329 23.96 -4.78 -9.09
C GLY A 329 24.45 -5.17 -7.69
N LEU A 330 23.86 -4.59 -6.64
CA LEU A 330 24.13 -4.96 -5.24
C LEU A 330 23.73 -6.40 -4.96
N LEU A 331 22.52 -6.81 -5.33
CA LEU A 331 22.01 -8.16 -5.14
C LEU A 331 22.91 -9.19 -5.81
N LEU A 332 23.30 -8.97 -7.08
CA LEU A 332 24.24 -9.83 -7.79
C LEU A 332 25.59 -9.94 -7.06
N ARG A 333 26.11 -8.84 -6.52
CA ARG A 333 27.41 -8.84 -5.83
C ARG A 333 27.35 -9.63 -4.52
N LEU A 334 26.26 -9.50 -3.76
CA LEU A 334 26.02 -10.29 -2.55
C LEU A 334 25.88 -11.78 -2.87
N ILE A 335 25.14 -12.13 -3.92
CA ILE A 335 24.99 -13.52 -4.39
C ILE A 335 26.35 -14.12 -4.77
N ARG A 336 27.19 -13.37 -5.51
CA ARG A 336 28.54 -13.83 -5.90
C ARG A 336 29.49 -14.02 -4.72
N LYS A 337 29.20 -13.41 -3.57
CA LYS A 337 29.91 -13.60 -2.30
C LYS A 337 29.30 -14.72 -1.45
N ASN A 338 28.34 -15.46 -1.99
CA ASN A 338 27.64 -16.57 -1.35
C ASN A 338 26.82 -16.15 -0.11
N TYR A 339 26.33 -14.91 -0.08
CA TYR A 339 25.38 -14.49 0.94
C TYR A 339 24.00 -15.10 0.67
N ARG A 340 23.32 -15.43 1.76
CA ARG A 340 21.88 -15.70 1.82
C ARG A 340 21.18 -14.41 2.21
N ILE A 341 20.33 -13.90 1.33
CA ILE A 341 19.95 -12.49 1.29
C ILE A 341 18.45 -12.35 1.53
N TYR A 342 18.09 -11.51 2.50
CA TYR A 342 16.73 -11.05 2.70
C TYR A 342 16.54 -9.67 2.05
N VAL A 343 15.72 -9.59 0.99
CA VAL A 343 15.39 -8.35 0.30
C VAL A 343 14.07 -7.81 0.84
N THR A 344 14.11 -6.64 1.47
CA THR A 344 12.96 -6.09 2.20
C THR A 344 12.65 -4.65 1.81
N CYS A 345 11.37 -4.31 1.89
CA CYS A 345 10.87 -2.93 1.95
C CYS A 345 9.86 -2.83 3.11
N THR A 346 8.96 -1.85 3.12
CA THR A 346 7.96 -1.73 4.19
C THR A 346 6.97 -2.91 4.15
N THR A 347 6.27 -3.08 3.04
CA THR A 347 5.18 -4.08 2.93
C THR A 347 5.62 -5.41 2.34
N GLY A 348 6.72 -5.43 1.57
CA GLY A 348 7.11 -6.59 0.77
C GLY A 348 6.36 -6.70 -0.57
N TYR A 349 5.46 -5.78 -0.92
CA TYR A 349 4.57 -5.97 -2.07
C TYR A 349 5.06 -5.36 -3.39
N ASP A 350 6.01 -4.42 -3.36
CA ASP A 350 6.41 -3.67 -4.56
C ASP A 350 7.93 -3.62 -4.74
N ARG A 351 8.61 -2.71 -4.04
CA ARG A 351 10.06 -2.43 -4.19
C ARG A 351 10.96 -3.67 -4.08
N SER A 352 10.76 -4.52 -3.08
CA SER A 352 11.59 -5.73 -2.87
C SER A 352 11.35 -6.81 -3.94
N PRO A 353 10.10 -7.22 -4.25
CA PRO A 353 9.82 -8.09 -5.40
C PRO A 353 10.33 -7.51 -6.72
N ALA A 354 10.17 -6.20 -6.97
CA ALA A 354 10.60 -5.56 -8.21
C ALA A 354 12.11 -5.71 -8.45
N CYS A 355 12.92 -5.57 -7.39
CA CYS A 355 14.36 -5.82 -7.47
C CYS A 355 14.67 -7.28 -7.84
N VAL A 356 13.99 -8.25 -7.20
CA VAL A 356 14.25 -9.68 -7.45
C VAL A 356 13.77 -10.10 -8.84
N ILE A 357 12.61 -9.62 -9.30
CA ILE A 357 12.13 -9.83 -10.67
C ILE A 357 13.12 -9.24 -11.67
N SER A 358 13.62 -8.02 -11.42
CA SER A 358 14.61 -7.38 -12.29
C SER A 358 15.91 -8.18 -12.33
N TYR A 359 16.36 -8.74 -11.21
CA TYR A 359 17.54 -9.63 -11.18
C TYR A 359 17.35 -10.88 -12.05
N LEU A 360 16.21 -11.57 -11.90
CA LEU A 360 15.89 -12.74 -12.72
C LEU A 360 15.82 -12.38 -14.21
N HIS A 361 15.24 -11.22 -14.52
CA HIS A 361 15.08 -10.76 -15.88
C HIS A 361 16.41 -10.35 -16.54
N TRP A 362 17.23 -9.57 -15.83
CA TRP A 362 18.43 -8.95 -16.41
C TRP A 362 19.68 -9.82 -16.31
N VAL A 363 19.76 -10.68 -15.29
CA VAL A 363 20.99 -11.46 -15.00
C VAL A 363 20.82 -12.94 -15.29
N GLN A 364 19.65 -13.50 -14.98
CA GLN A 364 19.33 -14.93 -15.20
C GLN A 364 18.63 -15.19 -16.55
N ASP A 365 18.56 -14.18 -17.44
CA ASP A 365 17.96 -14.24 -18.78
C ASP A 365 16.51 -14.79 -18.81
N THR A 366 15.79 -14.62 -17.70
CA THR A 366 14.39 -15.05 -17.63
C THR A 366 13.49 -14.02 -18.33
N PRO A 367 12.54 -14.40 -19.20
CA PRO A 367 11.58 -13.45 -19.75
C PRO A 367 10.79 -12.73 -18.63
N LEU A 368 10.60 -11.41 -18.75
CA LEU A 368 9.98 -10.60 -17.68
C LEU A 368 8.64 -11.16 -17.19
N HIS A 369 7.78 -11.60 -18.11
CA HIS A 369 6.47 -12.16 -17.75
C HIS A 369 6.58 -13.46 -16.93
N ILE A 370 7.59 -14.29 -17.21
CA ILE A 370 7.85 -15.52 -16.45
C ILE A 370 8.42 -15.18 -15.08
N ALA A 371 9.41 -14.29 -15.01
CA ALA A 371 10.00 -13.83 -13.76
C ALA A 371 8.94 -13.21 -12.83
N HIS A 372 8.08 -12.36 -13.38
CA HIS A 372 6.96 -11.76 -12.65
C HIS A 372 6.00 -12.83 -12.13
N LYS A 373 5.53 -13.74 -13.00
CA LYS A 373 4.60 -14.81 -12.61
C LYS A 373 5.19 -15.71 -11.52
N PHE A 374 6.46 -16.07 -11.64
CA PHE A 374 7.19 -16.88 -10.67
C PHE A 374 7.20 -16.23 -9.29
N ILE A 375 7.58 -14.95 -9.20
CA ILE A 375 7.62 -14.23 -7.92
C ILE A 375 6.22 -14.04 -7.34
N THR A 376 5.25 -13.60 -8.13
CA THR A 376 3.87 -13.42 -7.65
C THR A 376 3.17 -14.73 -7.27
N GLY A 377 3.65 -15.86 -7.79
CA GLY A 377 3.16 -17.19 -7.42
C GLY A 377 3.70 -17.69 -6.08
N LEU A 378 4.88 -17.21 -5.66
CA LEU A 378 5.53 -17.59 -4.40
C LEU A 378 5.31 -16.57 -3.28
N HIS A 379 5.18 -15.29 -3.64
CA HIS A 379 5.02 -14.19 -2.71
C HIS A 379 3.85 -13.31 -3.15
N SER A 380 2.90 -13.04 -2.26
CA SER A 380 1.75 -12.20 -2.57
C SER A 380 2.20 -10.74 -2.74
N CYS A 381 2.33 -10.29 -3.98
CA CYS A 381 2.88 -8.97 -4.31
C CYS A 381 2.32 -8.40 -5.62
N ARG A 382 2.52 -7.09 -5.83
CA ARG A 382 2.13 -6.33 -7.03
C ARG A 382 3.24 -5.32 -7.39
N PRO A 383 4.41 -5.80 -7.83
CA PRO A 383 5.51 -4.93 -8.22
C PRO A 383 5.17 -4.09 -9.45
N ASP A 384 5.67 -2.87 -9.49
CA ASP A 384 5.50 -1.98 -10.64
C ASP A 384 6.23 -2.50 -11.88
N ARG A 385 5.49 -3.27 -12.69
CA ARG A 385 5.96 -3.86 -13.93
C ARG A 385 6.43 -2.81 -14.93
N ALA A 386 5.74 -1.67 -15.02
CA ALA A 386 6.12 -0.61 -15.94
C ALA A 386 7.48 -0.03 -15.57
N ALA A 387 7.74 0.22 -14.29
CA ALA A 387 9.05 0.68 -13.83
C ALA A 387 10.19 -0.28 -14.21
N ILE A 388 9.95 -1.60 -14.14
CA ILE A 388 10.93 -2.62 -14.55
C ILE A 388 11.19 -2.56 -16.06
N VAL A 389 10.14 -2.48 -16.90
CA VAL A 389 10.29 -2.38 -18.36
C VAL A 389 11.06 -1.11 -18.74
N TRP A 390 10.72 0.03 -18.14
CA TRP A 390 11.45 1.27 -18.37
C TRP A 390 12.93 1.16 -17.97
N ALA A 391 13.23 0.62 -16.79
CA ALA A 391 14.61 0.44 -16.34
C ALA A 391 15.40 -0.55 -17.24
N THR A 392 14.71 -1.51 -17.84
CA THR A 392 15.30 -2.45 -18.82
C THR A 392 15.77 -1.71 -20.06
N TRP A 393 14.94 -0.82 -20.62
CA TRP A 393 15.33 -0.01 -21.77
C TRP A 393 16.43 1.01 -21.43
N ASP A 394 16.42 1.58 -20.21
CA ASP A 394 17.47 2.48 -19.76
C ASP A 394 18.84 1.78 -19.64
N LEU A 395 18.83 0.48 -19.30
CA LEU A 395 20.04 -0.37 -19.26
C LEU A 395 20.53 -0.73 -20.65
N ILE A 396 19.64 -1.04 -21.59
CA ILE A 396 20.02 -1.32 -22.98
C ILE A 396 20.62 -0.07 -23.62
N ALA A 397 19.98 1.10 -23.41
CA ALA A 397 20.45 2.39 -23.91
C ALA A 397 21.86 2.76 -23.40
N LEU A 398 22.26 2.29 -22.21
CA LEU A 398 23.61 2.46 -21.66
C LEU A 398 24.69 1.83 -22.56
N VAL A 399 24.38 0.74 -23.25
CA VAL A 399 25.32 0.00 -24.09
C VAL A 399 25.27 0.48 -25.54
N GLU A 400 24.10 0.88 -26.01
CA GLU A 400 23.89 1.32 -27.38
C GLU A 400 24.60 2.66 -27.72
N ASN A 401 25.07 3.43 -26.73
CA ASN A 401 25.81 4.69 -26.91
C ASN A 401 25.13 5.68 -27.88
N GLY A 402 23.78 5.72 -27.89
CA GLY A 402 23.02 6.60 -28.77
C GLY A 402 22.82 6.10 -30.20
N ARG A 403 23.13 4.82 -30.50
CA ARG A 403 22.74 4.20 -31.77
C ARG A 403 21.22 3.97 -31.81
N HIS A 404 20.62 4.14 -32.99
CA HIS A 404 19.16 4.09 -33.20
C HIS A 404 18.74 3.00 -34.21
N ASP A 405 19.42 1.85 -34.25
CA ASP A 405 19.37 0.84 -35.33
C ASP A 405 18.51 -0.43 -35.07
N GLY A 406 18.24 -0.88 -33.83
CA GLY A 406 17.25 -1.96 -33.44
C GLY A 406 15.71 -1.83 -33.72
N SER A 407 14.81 -1.81 -32.73
CA SER A 407 13.37 -1.50 -32.95
C SER A 407 12.78 -0.51 -31.92
N PRO A 408 11.59 0.11 -32.14
CA PRO A 408 11.03 1.10 -31.22
C PRO A 408 10.81 0.55 -29.80
N THR A 409 11.05 1.40 -28.80
CA THR A 409 10.99 1.05 -27.36
C THR A 409 9.92 1.81 -26.60
N HIS A 410 9.42 2.93 -27.14
CA HIS A 410 8.42 3.79 -26.52
C HIS A 410 7.34 4.18 -27.53
N SER A 411 6.11 4.37 -27.05
CA SER A 411 5.02 5.01 -27.78
C SER A 411 4.83 6.42 -27.22
N VAL A 412 4.89 7.42 -28.09
CA VAL A 412 4.87 8.84 -27.73
C VAL A 412 3.66 9.51 -28.34
N CYS A 413 2.84 10.16 -27.50
CA CYS A 413 1.71 10.95 -27.93
C CYS A 413 2.13 12.42 -28.08
N PHE A 414 2.30 12.88 -29.32
CA PHE A 414 2.54 14.29 -29.63
C PHE A 414 1.22 15.06 -29.58
N VAL A 415 1.19 16.15 -28.83
CA VAL A 415 -0.02 16.94 -28.60
C VAL A 415 0.14 18.37 -29.10
N TRP A 416 -0.78 18.81 -29.93
CA TRP A 416 -0.94 20.20 -30.35
C TRP A 416 -2.21 20.78 -29.73
N ASN A 417 -2.09 21.79 -28.87
CA ASN A 417 -3.21 22.35 -28.09
C ASN A 417 -3.72 23.71 -28.61
N SER A 418 -3.25 24.15 -29.77
CA SER A 418 -3.57 25.47 -30.34
C SER A 418 -4.26 25.35 -31.70
N GLY A 419 -4.93 24.24 -31.95
CA GLY A 419 -5.68 24.04 -33.19
C GLY A 419 -7.09 24.62 -33.11
N ARG A 420 -7.73 24.78 -34.27
CA ARG A 420 -9.17 25.04 -34.39
C ARG A 420 -9.85 23.86 -35.05
N GLU A 421 -11.14 23.70 -34.82
CA GLU A 421 -11.93 22.66 -35.46
C GLU A 421 -11.90 22.83 -36.99
N GLY A 422 -11.64 21.73 -37.72
CA GLY A 422 -11.51 21.73 -39.17
C GLY A 422 -10.13 22.09 -39.72
N GLU A 423 -9.14 22.40 -38.89
CA GLU A 423 -7.74 22.56 -39.35
C GLU A 423 -7.07 21.22 -39.64
N ASP A 424 -6.28 21.14 -40.71
CA ASP A 424 -5.36 20.02 -40.92
C ASP A 424 -4.08 20.28 -40.14
N VAL A 425 -3.76 19.35 -39.23
CA VAL A 425 -2.59 19.39 -38.37
C VAL A 425 -1.76 18.16 -38.66
N GLU A 426 -0.55 18.36 -39.17
CA GLU A 426 0.40 17.30 -39.48
C GLU A 426 1.63 17.42 -38.57
N LEU A 427 2.27 16.31 -38.25
CA LEU A 427 3.49 16.20 -37.45
C LEU A 427 4.64 15.76 -38.36
N VAL A 428 5.79 16.42 -38.24
CA VAL A 428 7.02 16.15 -38.99
C VAL A 428 8.22 16.25 -38.05
N GLY A 429 9.22 15.38 -38.21
CA GLY A 429 10.43 15.45 -37.41
C GLY A 429 11.50 14.46 -37.86
N ASP A 430 12.51 14.27 -37.02
CA ASP A 430 13.63 13.35 -37.31
C ASP A 430 13.14 11.92 -37.61
N PHE A 431 12.05 11.50 -36.95
CA PHE A 431 11.46 10.18 -37.08
C PHE A 431 10.55 10.01 -38.33
N THR A 432 10.37 11.04 -39.15
CA THR A 432 9.58 10.98 -40.40
C THR A 432 10.47 11.00 -41.64
N SER A 433 11.36 10.02 -41.75
CA SER A 433 12.35 9.93 -42.84
C SER A 433 13.21 11.21 -42.95
N ASN A 434 13.66 11.72 -41.79
CA ASN A 434 14.35 13.01 -41.66
C ASN A 434 13.56 14.16 -42.29
N TRP A 435 12.39 14.46 -41.73
CA TRP A 435 11.55 15.60 -42.09
C TRP A 435 10.87 15.56 -43.47
N LYS A 436 10.85 14.41 -44.14
CA LYS A 436 10.26 14.25 -45.48
C LYS A 436 8.81 13.81 -45.42
N ASP A 437 8.52 12.85 -44.56
CA ASP A 437 7.19 12.29 -44.42
C ASP A 437 6.37 13.07 -43.37
N LYS A 438 5.05 12.98 -43.49
CA LYS A 438 4.10 13.67 -42.62
C LYS A 438 3.14 12.70 -41.95
N ILE A 439 2.86 12.93 -40.67
CA ILE A 439 1.91 12.15 -39.89
C ILE A 439 0.70 13.04 -39.56
N ARG A 440 -0.50 12.65 -40.00
CA ARG A 440 -1.72 13.41 -39.67
C ARG A 440 -2.08 13.24 -38.20
N CYS A 441 -2.38 14.35 -37.52
CA CYS A 441 -2.87 14.37 -36.15
C CYS A 441 -4.39 14.21 -36.11
N ASN A 442 -4.89 13.45 -35.14
CA ASN A 442 -6.31 13.26 -34.90
C ASN A 442 -6.87 14.36 -33.99
N HIS A 443 -7.94 15.04 -34.41
CA HIS A 443 -8.65 16.00 -33.57
C HIS A 443 -9.37 15.28 -32.42
N LYS A 444 -9.16 15.75 -31.19
CA LYS A 444 -9.74 15.18 -29.96
C LYS A 444 -10.83 16.05 -29.34
N GLY A 445 -11.29 17.08 -30.07
CA GLY A 445 -12.24 18.07 -29.59
C GLY A 445 -11.57 19.32 -29.02
N GLY A 446 -12.27 20.46 -29.09
CA GLY A 446 -11.73 21.76 -28.72
C GLY A 446 -10.51 22.12 -29.57
N SER A 447 -9.43 22.55 -28.92
CA SER A 447 -8.18 22.95 -29.59
C SER A 447 -7.12 21.85 -29.69
N ARG A 448 -7.45 20.61 -29.32
CA ARG A 448 -6.49 19.52 -29.10
C ARG A 448 -6.41 18.57 -30.30
N TYR A 449 -5.18 18.34 -30.75
CA TYR A 449 -4.82 17.40 -31.80
C TYR A 449 -3.72 16.47 -31.30
N GLU A 450 -3.78 15.19 -31.68
CA GLU A 450 -2.85 14.16 -31.19
C GLU A 450 -2.34 13.23 -32.29
N ALA A 451 -1.05 12.90 -32.24
CA ALA A 451 -0.45 11.84 -33.05
C ALA A 451 0.37 10.90 -32.16
N GLU A 452 0.12 9.60 -32.26
CA GLU A 452 0.89 8.59 -31.53
C GLU A 452 1.98 8.02 -32.45
N VAL A 453 3.23 8.10 -32.02
CA VAL A 453 4.41 7.68 -32.78
C VAL A 453 5.27 6.76 -31.94
N ARG A 454 5.71 5.64 -32.52
CA ARG A 454 6.62 4.70 -31.87
C ARG A 454 8.07 5.15 -32.10
N LEU A 455 8.76 5.49 -31.02
CA LEU A 455 10.12 6.00 -31.03
C LEU A 455 11.06 5.10 -30.23
N ARG A 456 12.35 5.20 -30.51
CA ARG A 456 13.40 4.60 -29.67
C ARG A 456 13.83 5.58 -28.59
N HIS A 457 14.62 5.06 -27.66
CA HIS A 457 15.40 5.90 -26.78
C HIS A 457 16.23 6.91 -27.60
N GLY A 458 16.17 8.20 -27.26
CA GLY A 458 16.88 9.24 -28.00
C GLY A 458 16.30 10.64 -27.88
N LYS A 459 16.98 11.60 -28.51
CA LYS A 459 16.53 12.99 -28.64
C LYS A 459 16.05 13.21 -30.06
N TYR A 460 14.86 13.79 -30.21
CA TYR A 460 14.26 14.06 -31.52
C TYR A 460 13.80 15.52 -31.61
N TYR A 461 14.04 16.13 -32.75
CA TYR A 461 13.50 17.40 -33.16
C TYR A 461 12.24 17.18 -34.00
N TYR A 462 11.26 18.08 -33.85
CA TYR A 462 10.00 18.01 -34.59
C TYR A 462 9.31 19.38 -34.69
N LYS A 463 8.35 19.48 -35.61
CA LYS A 463 7.42 20.60 -35.79
C LYS A 463 6.03 20.09 -36.18
N PHE A 464 5.05 20.99 -36.08
CA PHE A 464 3.72 20.80 -36.63
C PHE A 464 3.56 21.62 -37.91
N ILE A 465 2.81 21.09 -38.86
CA ILE A 465 2.31 21.83 -40.01
C ILE A 465 0.83 22.06 -39.76
N VAL A 466 0.44 23.31 -39.54
CA VAL A 466 -0.96 23.68 -39.24
C VAL A 466 -1.45 24.56 -40.37
N GLY A 467 -2.41 24.08 -41.16
CA GLY A 467 -2.91 24.80 -42.34
C GLY A 467 -1.81 25.15 -43.35
N GLY A 468 -0.85 24.25 -43.55
CA GLY A 468 0.29 24.43 -44.47
C GLY A 468 1.45 25.27 -43.93
N GLN A 469 1.34 25.82 -42.70
CA GLN A 469 2.39 26.63 -42.09
C GLN A 469 3.18 25.83 -41.05
N TRP A 470 4.51 25.89 -41.15
CA TRP A 470 5.41 25.26 -40.17
C TRP A 470 5.36 26.03 -38.85
N ARG A 471 5.02 25.33 -37.77
CA ARG A 471 4.87 25.88 -36.43
C ARG A 471 5.56 24.99 -35.41
N HIS A 472 6.10 25.62 -34.37
CA HIS A 472 6.46 24.96 -33.12
C HIS A 472 5.41 25.32 -32.06
N SER A 473 5.25 24.46 -31.06
CA SER A 473 4.44 24.75 -29.89
C SER A 473 5.27 25.56 -28.89
N THR A 474 4.77 26.72 -28.47
CA THR A 474 5.42 27.59 -27.48
C THR A 474 5.32 27.05 -26.05
N SER A 475 4.45 26.07 -25.80
CA SER A 475 4.25 25.44 -24.50
C SER A 475 5.05 24.14 -24.32
N LEU A 476 5.75 23.68 -25.36
CA LEU A 476 6.60 22.49 -25.34
C LEU A 476 8.07 22.91 -25.45
N PRO A 477 9.02 22.12 -24.94
CA PRO A 477 10.44 22.44 -25.05
C PRO A 477 10.87 22.66 -26.49
N THR A 478 11.73 23.67 -26.66
CA THR A 478 12.30 24.05 -27.96
C THR A 478 13.81 24.21 -27.86
N GLU A 479 14.47 23.99 -28.97
CA GLU A 479 15.88 24.33 -29.17
C GLU A 479 16.04 25.01 -30.54
N THR A 480 17.02 25.91 -30.63
CA THR A 480 17.35 26.60 -31.87
C THR A 480 18.52 25.88 -32.54
N ASP A 481 18.37 25.54 -33.81
CA ASP A 481 19.46 24.94 -34.59
C ASP A 481 20.50 25.98 -35.04
N GLU A 482 21.61 25.52 -35.63
CA GLU A 482 22.72 26.36 -36.11
C GLU A 482 22.30 27.34 -37.22
N HIS A 483 21.16 27.10 -37.87
CA HIS A 483 20.61 27.93 -38.94
C HIS A 483 19.54 28.92 -38.41
N GLY A 484 19.34 28.97 -37.08
CA GLY A 484 18.39 29.87 -36.43
C GLY A 484 16.94 29.37 -36.42
N ASN A 485 16.66 28.13 -36.85
CA ASN A 485 15.30 27.60 -36.78
C ASN A 485 14.99 27.09 -35.38
N VAL A 486 13.85 27.54 -34.84
CA VAL A 486 13.32 27.03 -33.57
C VAL A 486 12.49 25.78 -33.84
N ASN A 487 12.90 24.64 -33.27
CA ASN A 487 12.21 23.35 -33.35
C ASN A 487 11.75 22.91 -31.96
N ASN A 488 10.63 22.17 -31.88
CA ASN A 488 10.33 21.48 -30.63
C ASN A 488 11.28 20.30 -30.44
N VAL A 489 11.57 19.97 -29.19
CA VAL A 489 12.47 18.89 -28.82
C VAL A 489 11.79 17.93 -27.85
N ILE A 490 11.98 16.64 -28.07
CA ILE A 490 11.56 15.58 -27.14
C ILE A 490 12.70 14.62 -26.86
N ARG A 491 12.83 14.23 -25.60
CA ARG A 491 13.77 13.18 -25.15
C ARG A 491 12.96 11.98 -24.70
N VAL A 492 13.20 10.85 -25.35
CA VAL A 492 12.49 9.58 -25.13
C VAL A 492 13.42 8.65 -24.34
N GLY A 493 12.97 8.19 -23.17
CA GLY A 493 13.77 7.34 -22.28
C GLY A 493 14.79 8.09 -21.42
N ASP A 494 15.41 7.38 -20.47
CA ASP A 494 16.61 7.84 -19.73
C ASP A 494 17.77 6.84 -19.94
N ILE A 495 19.00 7.20 -19.59
CA ILE A 495 20.12 6.25 -19.52
C ILE A 495 20.30 5.86 -18.06
N ALA A 496 20.54 4.59 -17.76
CA ALA A 496 20.84 4.16 -16.40
C ALA A 496 22.19 4.74 -15.93
N TRP A 497 22.23 5.47 -14.80
CA TRP A 497 23.46 6.08 -14.27
C TRP A 497 23.88 5.50 -12.92
N ILE A 498 25.19 5.43 -12.68
CA ILE A 498 25.79 4.94 -11.43
C ILE A 498 25.80 6.03 -10.34
N ARG A 499 25.66 7.31 -10.72
CA ARG A 499 25.60 8.47 -9.81
C ARG A 499 24.40 9.35 -10.16
N PRO A 500 23.74 9.99 -9.19
CA PRO A 500 22.71 10.99 -9.49
C PRO A 500 23.38 12.16 -10.22
N ALA A 501 23.10 12.32 -11.52
CA ALA A 501 23.49 13.52 -12.26
C ALA A 501 22.57 14.69 -11.85
N PRO A 502 23.07 15.94 -11.85
CA PRO A 502 22.24 17.12 -11.62
C PRO A 502 21.15 17.20 -12.69
N SER A 503 19.96 17.59 -12.24
CA SER A 503 18.74 17.82 -13.00
C SER A 503 18.94 18.30 -14.43
N GLN A 504 18.86 17.40 -15.40
CA GLN A 504 18.42 17.77 -16.74
C GLN A 504 16.89 17.88 -16.73
N LEU A 505 16.38 18.99 -17.26
CA LEU A 505 14.95 19.27 -17.43
C LEU A 505 14.37 18.24 -18.43
N HIS A 506 13.94 17.10 -17.92
CA HIS A 506 13.23 16.09 -18.70
C HIS A 506 11.74 16.41 -18.65
N ILE A 507 11.04 16.27 -19.78
CA ILE A 507 9.58 16.28 -19.78
C ILE A 507 9.14 15.03 -19.01
N LYS A 508 8.73 15.23 -17.76
CA LYS A 508 8.32 14.18 -16.82
C LYS A 508 6.83 13.89 -16.90
N ASP A 509 6.24 13.89 -18.10
CA ASP A 509 4.81 13.59 -18.20
C ASP A 509 4.58 12.13 -18.66
N PRO A 510 4.28 11.20 -17.73
CA PRO A 510 3.95 9.82 -18.07
C PRO A 510 2.66 9.67 -18.89
N THR A 511 1.89 10.76 -19.07
CA THR A 511 0.73 10.75 -19.98
C THR A 511 1.12 10.85 -21.46
N VAL A 512 2.34 11.32 -21.75
CA VAL A 512 2.85 11.59 -23.10
C VAL A 512 3.68 10.42 -23.63
N VAL A 513 4.44 9.72 -22.77
CA VAL A 513 5.32 8.61 -23.18
C VAL A 513 4.94 7.32 -22.46
N LYS A 514 4.60 6.29 -23.23
CA LYS A 514 4.35 4.93 -22.76
C LYS A 514 5.48 4.01 -23.17
N VAL A 515 5.90 3.13 -22.28
CA VAL A 515 6.90 2.11 -22.61
C VAL A 515 6.26 0.97 -23.39
N ILE A 516 6.96 0.45 -24.39
CA ILE A 516 6.52 -0.72 -25.14
C ILE A 516 7.04 -1.96 -24.41
N GLU A 517 6.11 -2.79 -23.96
CA GLU A 517 6.43 -4.12 -23.43
C GLU A 517 6.39 -5.14 -24.56
N ARG A 518 7.54 -5.70 -24.93
CA ARG A 518 7.67 -6.78 -25.91
C ARG A 518 8.78 -7.75 -25.50
N ALA A 519 8.80 -8.91 -26.15
CA ALA A 519 9.96 -9.78 -26.05
C ALA A 519 11.22 -9.07 -26.56
N LEU A 520 12.30 -9.21 -25.79
CA LEU A 520 13.63 -8.75 -26.19
C LEU A 520 14.20 -9.70 -27.25
N THR A 521 14.85 -9.12 -28.25
CA THR A 521 15.69 -9.85 -29.22
C THR A 521 16.92 -10.44 -28.53
N GLU A 522 17.63 -11.35 -29.19
CA GLU A 522 18.85 -11.95 -28.63
C GLU A 522 19.95 -10.90 -28.37
N ASP A 523 20.14 -9.96 -29.30
CA ASP A 523 21.10 -8.85 -29.15
C ASP A 523 20.75 -7.92 -27.97
N GLU A 524 19.46 -7.64 -27.78
CA GLU A 524 18.98 -6.84 -26.65
C GLU A 524 19.16 -7.57 -25.31
N ARG A 525 18.93 -8.89 -25.26
CA ARG A 525 19.20 -9.71 -24.06
C ARG A 525 20.68 -9.72 -23.73
N PHE A 526 21.53 -9.88 -24.74
CA PHE A 526 22.98 -9.84 -24.55
C PHE A 526 23.42 -8.47 -24.01
N SER A 527 22.94 -7.39 -24.64
CA SER A 527 23.23 -6.02 -24.22
C SER A 527 22.75 -5.73 -22.80
N LEU A 528 21.53 -6.17 -22.46
CA LEU A 528 20.96 -6.04 -21.13
C LEU A 528 21.79 -6.78 -20.07
N ALA A 529 22.13 -8.05 -20.34
CA ALA A 529 22.93 -8.85 -19.41
C ALA A 529 24.34 -8.27 -19.23
N PHE A 530 24.93 -7.74 -20.29
CA PHE A 530 26.21 -7.01 -20.24
C PHE A 530 26.08 -5.73 -19.40
N ALA A 531 25.05 -4.92 -19.64
CA ALA A 531 24.78 -3.68 -18.91
C ALA A 531 24.59 -3.94 -17.41
N ALA A 532 23.75 -4.92 -17.06
CA ALA A 532 23.45 -5.27 -15.67
C ALA A 532 24.69 -5.76 -14.91
N ARG A 533 25.55 -6.58 -15.56
CA ARG A 533 26.83 -7.00 -14.96
C ARG A 533 27.78 -5.83 -14.80
N ARG A 534 27.90 -4.96 -15.81
CA ARG A 534 28.74 -3.75 -15.77
C ARG A 534 28.34 -2.83 -14.60
N MET A 535 27.04 -2.67 -14.36
CA MET A 535 26.53 -1.95 -13.19
C MET A 535 27.04 -2.57 -11.89
N ALA A 536 26.96 -3.90 -11.72
CA ALA A 536 27.45 -4.59 -10.52
C ALA A 536 28.96 -4.43 -10.28
N PHE A 537 29.77 -4.37 -11.35
CA PHE A 537 31.22 -4.17 -11.25
C PHE A 537 31.61 -2.73 -10.91
N ALA A 538 30.79 -1.74 -11.28
CA ALA A 538 31.03 -0.35 -10.96
C ALA A 538 30.77 0.00 -9.48
N ILE A 539 30.14 -0.90 -8.71
CA ILE A 539 29.87 -0.71 -7.29
C ILE A 539 31.13 -1.04 -6.48
N CYS A 540 31.69 -0.02 -5.83
CA CYS A 540 32.91 -0.16 -5.04
C CYS A 540 32.64 -1.00 -3.77
N PRO A 541 33.41 -2.08 -3.51
CA PRO A 541 33.19 -2.97 -2.36
C PRO A 541 33.37 -2.34 -0.98
N ILE A 542 34.06 -1.20 -0.87
CA ILE A 542 34.54 -0.63 0.40
C ILE A 542 33.48 0.22 1.14
N ARG A 543 32.33 0.54 0.51
CA ARG A 543 31.31 1.42 1.12
C ARG A 543 30.09 0.70 1.74
N LEU A 544 30.11 -0.62 1.83
CA LEU A 544 28.97 -1.41 2.31
C LEU A 544 29.12 -1.93 3.74
N SER A 545 30.28 -1.72 4.37
CA SER A 545 30.42 -1.91 5.82
C SER A 545 29.75 -0.74 6.55
N PRO A 546 29.04 -0.96 7.67
CA PRO A 546 28.67 0.12 8.56
C PRO A 546 29.94 0.91 8.89
N LYS A 547 29.91 2.24 8.79
CA LYS A 547 30.98 3.04 9.38
C LYS A 547 31.06 2.66 10.86
N GLN A 548 32.24 2.26 11.29
CA GLN A 548 32.53 1.95 12.70
C GLN A 548 32.19 3.15 13.58
#